data_AF-A0A1Y0C6C4-F1
#
_entry.id   AF-A0A1Y0C6C4-F1
#
_cell.length_a   1.000
_cell.length_b   1.000
_cell.length_c   1.000
_cell.angle_alpha   90.00
_cell.angle_beta   90.00
_cell.angle_gamma   90.00
#
_symmetry.space_group_name_H-M   'P 1'
#
loop_
_entity.id
_entity.type
_entity.pdbx_description
1 polymer ?
#
loop_
_entity_poly.entity_id
_entity_poly.type
_entity_poly.pdbx_seq_one_letter_code
_entity_poly.pdbx_strand_id
1 'polypeptide(L)'
;MTVTTASLLALQASARKRSDDDTRIGQALKTMRKRGLDITVSSLARHAGVSRRVIHRRTELRKRIRTLQPLAAAPEPPPPPATDSESSIIAALRTRMKAREAQITELNAPLHERDHIISTLHGELARKS
;
A
#
# COMPACT_ATOMS: atom_id res chain seq x y z
N MET A 1 24.93 18.91 32.69
CA MET A 1 25.25 18.10 31.49
C MET A 1 25.34 19.04 30.30
N THR A 2 26.52 19.55 29.96
CA THR A 2 26.72 20.47 28.83
C THR A 2 26.85 19.67 27.55
N VAL A 3 25.89 19.81 26.64
CA VAL A 3 25.95 19.18 25.32
C VAL A 3 27.08 19.85 24.54
N THR A 4 28.14 19.10 24.23
CA THR A 4 29.30 19.61 23.49
C THR A 4 28.88 20.10 22.11
N THR A 5 29.41 21.22 21.63
CA THR A 5 29.13 21.79 20.30
C THR A 5 29.36 20.79 19.16
N ALA A 6 30.37 19.92 19.29
CA ALA A 6 30.61 18.81 18.38
C ALA A 6 29.43 17.81 18.28
N SER A 7 28.76 17.54 19.40
CA SER A 7 27.58 16.68 19.45
C SER A 7 26.38 17.33 18.74
N LEU A 8 26.18 18.64 18.92
CA LEU A 8 25.13 19.39 18.22
C LEU A 8 25.34 19.42 16.71
N LEU A 9 26.58 19.62 16.25
CA LEU A 9 26.91 19.61 14.81
C LEU A 9 26.71 18.22 14.19
N ALA A 10 27.13 17.16 14.88
CA ALA A 10 26.88 15.79 14.44
C ALA A 10 25.39 15.47 14.34
N LEU A 11 24.58 15.94 15.31
CA LEU A 11 23.14 15.78 15.30
C LEU A 11 22.49 16.53 14.12
N GLN A 12 22.88 17.78 13.88
CA GLN A 12 22.38 18.57 12.74
C GLN A 12 22.76 17.94 11.39
N ALA A 13 23.99 17.47 11.22
CA ALA A 13 24.41 16.78 10.01
C ALA A 13 23.58 15.50 9.76
N SER A 14 23.30 14.75 10.83
CA SER A 14 22.42 13.56 10.74
C SER A 14 20.97 13.90 10.42
N ALA A 15 20.48 15.08 10.84
CA ALA A 15 19.13 15.56 10.54
C ALA A 15 19.00 15.97 9.07
N ARG A 16 19.98 16.72 8.54
CA ARG A 16 20.03 17.12 7.12
C ARG A 16 20.11 15.90 6.20
N LYS A 17 20.95 14.92 6.52
CA LYS A 17 21.03 13.67 5.76
C LYS A 17 19.69 12.92 5.72
N ARG A 18 18.94 12.93 6.83
CA ARG A 18 17.61 12.30 6.89
C ARG A 18 16.60 13.02 5.99
N SER A 19 16.56 14.35 6.01
CA SER A 19 15.65 15.12 5.15
C SER A 19 15.96 14.93 3.67
N ASP A 20 17.23 14.88 3.30
CA ASP A 20 17.65 14.64 1.91
C ASP A 20 17.22 13.25 1.44
N ASP A 21 17.39 12.23 2.29
CA ASP A 21 16.92 10.88 1.98
C ASP A 21 15.38 10.83 1.86
N ASP A 22 14.64 11.61 2.64
CA ASP A 22 13.17 11.69 2.53
C ASP A 22 12.71 12.31 1.21
N THR A 23 13.36 13.40 0.78
CA THR A 23 13.03 14.06 -0.50
C THR A 23 13.32 13.15 -1.69
N ARG A 24 14.47 12.46 -1.69
CA ARG A 24 14.83 11.49 -2.75
C ARG A 24 13.85 10.33 -2.84
N ILE A 25 13.44 9.77 -1.71
CA ILE A 25 12.45 8.67 -1.71
C ILE A 25 11.09 9.14 -2.23
N GLY A 26 10.64 10.33 -1.83
CA GLY A 26 9.39 10.89 -2.32
C GLY A 26 9.38 11.09 -3.83
N GLN A 27 10.48 11.63 -4.39
CA GLN A 27 10.65 11.80 -5.83
C GLN A 27 10.73 10.47 -6.57
N ALA A 28 11.46 9.49 -6.04
CA ALA A 28 11.52 8.14 -6.60
C ALA A 28 10.14 7.47 -6.63
N LEU A 29 9.35 7.59 -5.56
CA LEU A 29 8.00 7.04 -5.52
C LEU A 29 7.08 7.69 -6.58
N LYS A 30 7.18 9.02 -6.76
CA LYS A 30 6.40 9.75 -7.77
C LYS A 30 6.78 9.33 -9.19
N THR A 31 8.07 9.19 -9.48
CA THR A 31 8.58 8.79 -10.80
C THR A 31 8.27 7.33 -11.13
N MET A 32 8.42 6.42 -10.16
CA MET A 32 8.05 5.01 -10.32
C MET A 32 6.55 4.85 -10.58
N ARG A 33 5.70 5.62 -9.89
CA ARG A 33 4.26 5.64 -10.17
C ARG A 33 3.94 6.14 -11.57
N LYS A 34 4.57 7.24 -12.00
CA LYS A 34 4.35 7.81 -13.34
C LYS A 34 4.74 6.82 -14.45
N ARG A 35 5.72 5.96 -14.20
CA ARG A 35 6.21 4.95 -15.15
C ARG A 35 5.52 3.59 -15.03
N GLY A 36 4.64 3.39 -14.05
CA GLY A 36 3.98 2.11 -13.80
C GLY A 36 4.93 0.97 -13.38
N LEU A 37 6.07 1.30 -12.76
CA LEU A 37 7.05 0.30 -12.32
C LEU A 37 6.60 -0.40 -11.04
N ASP A 38 6.98 -1.66 -10.85
CA ASP A 38 6.73 -2.41 -9.62
C ASP A 38 7.33 -1.72 -8.39
N ILE A 39 6.44 -1.27 -7.49
CA ILE A 39 6.82 -0.54 -6.28
C ILE A 39 7.04 -1.55 -5.15
N THR A 40 8.28 -2.03 -5.03
CA THR A 40 8.75 -2.86 -3.92
C THR A 40 9.79 -2.09 -3.10
N VAL A 41 10.06 -2.53 -1.86
CA VAL A 41 11.10 -1.91 -1.02
C VAL A 41 12.47 -1.94 -1.72
N SER A 42 12.77 -3.03 -2.43
CA SER A 42 14.04 -3.22 -3.15
C SER A 42 14.14 -2.33 -4.37
N SER A 43 13.09 -2.24 -5.19
CA SER A 43 13.09 -1.39 -6.39
C SER A 43 13.10 0.09 -6.01
N LEU A 44 12.35 0.50 -4.98
CA LEU A 44 12.35 1.87 -4.48
C LEU A 44 13.72 2.28 -3.92
N ALA A 45 14.39 1.42 -3.15
CA ALA A 45 15.74 1.67 -2.63
C ALA A 45 16.75 1.95 -3.75
N ARG A 46 16.74 1.09 -4.78
CA ARG A 46 17.62 1.24 -5.96
C ARG A 46 17.31 2.54 -6.72
N HIS A 47 16.04 2.83 -6.93
CA HIS A 47 15.61 3.99 -7.71
C HIS A 47 15.82 5.33 -6.96
N ALA A 48 15.78 5.31 -5.63
CA ALA A 48 16.01 6.47 -4.78
C ALA A 48 17.49 6.65 -4.36
N GLY A 49 18.37 5.70 -4.69
CA GLY A 49 19.79 5.74 -4.30
C GLY A 49 20.03 5.63 -2.79
N VAL A 50 19.08 5.06 -2.03
CA VAL A 50 19.16 4.90 -0.57
C VAL A 50 19.21 3.44 -0.16
N SER A 51 19.84 3.17 0.98
CA SER A 51 19.90 1.79 1.51
C SER A 51 18.52 1.27 1.93
N ARG A 52 18.31 -0.04 1.83
CA ARG A 52 17.08 -0.70 2.30
C ARG A 52 16.80 -0.42 3.78
N ARG A 53 17.85 -0.31 4.61
CA ARG A 53 17.75 -0.02 6.05
C ARG A 53 17.05 1.31 6.33
N VAL A 54 17.29 2.33 5.51
CA VAL A 54 16.65 3.65 5.64
C VAL A 54 15.14 3.55 5.40
N ILE A 55 14.72 2.76 4.42
CA ILE A 55 13.30 2.51 4.15
C ILE A 55 12.68 1.67 5.28
N HIS A 56 13.38 0.65 5.78
CA HIS A 56 12.88 -0.21 6.86
C HIS A 56 12.69 0.51 8.18
N ARG A 57 13.53 1.51 8.49
CA ARG A 57 13.39 2.33 9.71
C ARG A 57 12.12 3.20 9.69
N ARG A 58 11.54 3.45 8.52
CA ARG A 58 10.40 4.34 8.31
C ARG A 58 9.12 3.51 8.13
N THR A 59 8.40 3.29 9.22
CA THR A 59 7.16 2.47 9.26
C THR A 59 6.06 3.03 8.36
N GLU A 60 5.88 4.34 8.31
CA GLU A 60 4.87 5.00 7.46
C GLU A 60 5.14 4.83 5.96
N LEU A 61 6.41 4.83 5.55
CA LEU A 61 6.78 4.52 4.16
C LEU A 61 6.45 3.06 3.81
N ARG A 62 6.63 2.11 4.74
CA ARG A 62 6.26 0.70 4.52
C ARG A 62 4.76 0.54 4.34
N LYS A 63 3.94 1.24 5.13
CA LYS A 63 2.48 1.24 4.97
C LYS A 63 2.09 1.77 3.59
N ARG A 64 2.69 2.88 3.16
CA ARG A 64 2.41 3.51 1.87
C ARG A 64 2.88 2.67 0.67
N ILE A 65 3.99 1.96 0.79
CA ILE A 65 4.43 1.00 -0.23
C ILE A 65 3.45 -0.18 -0.28
N ARG A 66 3.01 -0.71 0.86
CA ARG A 66 2.04 -1.83 0.90
C ARG A 66 0.68 -1.48 0.29
N THR A 67 0.19 -0.25 0.47
CA THR A 67 -1.07 0.19 -0.16
C THR A 67 -0.93 0.44 -1.65
N LEU A 68 0.26 0.83 -2.11
CA LEU A 68 0.56 1.09 -3.52
C LEU A 68 1.01 -0.17 -4.27
N GLN A 69 1.44 -1.20 -3.56
CA GLN A 69 1.80 -2.47 -4.15
C GLN A 69 0.50 -3.14 -4.59
N PRO A 70 0.31 -3.41 -5.91
CA PRO A 70 -0.79 -4.26 -6.35
C PRO A 70 -0.68 -5.56 -5.56
N LEU A 71 -1.77 -5.98 -4.94
CA LEU A 71 -1.81 -7.05 -3.94
C LEU A 71 -1.30 -8.36 -4.57
N ALA A 72 0.02 -8.56 -4.59
CA ALA A 72 0.63 -9.80 -5.03
C ALA A 72 0.13 -10.90 -4.09
N ALA A 73 -0.42 -11.96 -4.68
CA ALA A 73 -1.02 -13.08 -3.99
C ALA A 73 -0.12 -13.57 -2.85
N ALA A 74 -0.74 -13.87 -1.70
CA ALA A 74 -0.07 -14.43 -0.53
C ALA A 74 0.75 -15.70 -0.90
N PRO A 75 1.84 -16.02 -0.16
CA PRO A 75 2.62 -17.23 -0.41
C PRO A 75 1.73 -18.46 -0.27
N GLU A 76 1.70 -19.26 -1.32
CA GLU A 76 0.96 -20.52 -1.42
C GLU A 76 1.55 -21.57 -0.44
N PRO A 77 0.73 -22.32 0.32
CA PRO A 77 1.21 -23.51 1.03
C PRO A 77 1.69 -24.57 0.02
N PRO A 78 2.68 -25.41 0.36
CA PRO A 78 3.32 -26.32 -0.60
C PRO A 78 2.29 -27.29 -1.23
N PRO A 79 2.38 -27.55 -2.55
CA PRO A 79 1.36 -28.28 -3.28
C PRO A 79 1.38 -29.78 -2.92
N PRO A 80 0.21 -30.43 -2.73
CA PRO A 80 0.11 -31.88 -2.70
C PRO A 80 0.27 -32.48 -4.11
N PRO A 81 0.75 -33.73 -4.23
CA PRO A 81 1.16 -34.33 -5.51
C PRO A 81 -0.01 -34.54 -6.47
N ALA A 82 0.28 -34.28 -7.74
CA ALA A 82 -0.64 -34.18 -8.86
C ALA A 82 -1.28 -35.50 -9.26
N THR A 83 -2.61 -35.53 -9.25
CA THR A 83 -3.42 -36.29 -10.21
C THR A 83 -4.67 -35.42 -10.48
N ASP A 84 -5.01 -35.17 -11.74
CA ASP A 84 -6.13 -34.31 -12.19
C ASP A 84 -5.97 -32.78 -12.05
N SER A 85 -4.72 -32.30 -12.12
CA SER A 85 -4.35 -30.92 -11.80
C SER A 85 -5.06 -29.83 -12.62
N GLU A 86 -5.28 -29.98 -13.93
CA GLU A 86 -5.90 -28.90 -14.73
C GLU A 86 -7.38 -28.67 -14.37
N SER A 87 -8.17 -29.73 -14.20
CA SER A 87 -9.58 -29.63 -13.82
C SER A 87 -9.73 -29.09 -12.40
N SER A 88 -8.87 -29.54 -11.48
CA SER A 88 -8.85 -29.07 -10.09
C SER A 88 -8.42 -27.60 -9.97
N ILE A 89 -7.43 -27.16 -10.76
CA ILE A 89 -6.98 -25.75 -10.76
C ILE A 89 -8.09 -24.84 -11.30
N ILE A 90 -8.76 -25.22 -12.40
CA ILE A 90 -9.86 -24.43 -12.98
C ILE A 90 -11.05 -24.37 -12.00
N ALA A 91 -11.37 -25.49 -11.33
CA ALA A 91 -12.42 -25.53 -10.31
C ALA A 91 -12.10 -24.64 -9.10
N ALA A 92 -10.86 -24.71 -8.60
CA ALA A 92 -10.40 -23.86 -7.50
C ALA A 92 -10.42 -22.37 -7.87
N LEU A 93 -10.01 -22.03 -9.09
CA LEU A 93 -10.02 -20.65 -9.58
C LEU A 93 -11.43 -20.09 -9.69
N ARG A 94 -12.38 -20.87 -10.22
CA ARG A 94 -13.81 -20.47 -10.30
C ARG A 94 -14.42 -20.24 -8.93
N THR A 95 -14.13 -21.12 -7.96
CA THR A 95 -14.58 -20.95 -6.58
C THR A 95 -14.00 -19.68 -5.96
N ARG A 96 -12.72 -19.39 -6.21
CA ARG A 96 -12.07 -18.17 -5.75
C ARG A 96 -12.64 -16.91 -6.39
N MET A 97 -12.98 -16.94 -7.69
CA MET A 97 -13.65 -15.83 -8.37
C MET A 97 -15.04 -15.56 -7.78
N LYS A 98 -15.86 -16.60 -7.60
CA LYS A 98 -17.19 -16.46 -6.98
C LYS A 98 -17.13 -15.89 -5.56
N ALA A 99 -16.17 -16.34 -4.75
CA ALA A 99 -15.97 -15.82 -3.40
C ALA A 99 -15.55 -14.33 -3.41
N ARG A 100 -14.75 -13.91 -4.40
CA ARG A 100 -14.36 -12.50 -4.57
C ARG A 100 -15.53 -11.64 -5.03
N GLU A 101 -16.35 -12.13 -5.96
CA GLU A 101 -17.56 -11.44 -6.41
C GLU A 101 -18.54 -11.24 -5.25
N ALA A 102 -18.76 -12.28 -4.43
CA ALA A 102 -19.60 -12.17 -3.23
C ALA A 102 -19.08 -11.10 -2.25
N GLN A 103 -17.76 -11.05 -2.01
CA GLN A 103 -17.13 -10.02 -1.17
C GLN A 103 -17.32 -8.61 -1.73
N ILE A 104 -17.23 -8.44 -3.06
CA ILE A 104 -17.48 -7.14 -3.71
C ILE A 104 -18.93 -6.72 -3.52
N THR A 105 -19.89 -7.64 -3.70
CA THR A 105 -21.31 -7.34 -3.50
C THR A 105 -21.62 -7.01 -2.05
N GLU A 106 -21.01 -7.72 -1.09
CA GLU A 106 -21.18 -7.49 0.34
C GLU A 106 -20.60 -6.13 0.77
N LEU A 107 -19.44 -5.74 0.22
CA LEU A 107 -18.82 -4.45 0.50
C LEU A 107 -19.52 -3.26 -0.19
N ASN A 108 -20.16 -3.48 -1.33
CA ASN A 108 -20.90 -2.43 -2.04
C ASN A 108 -22.31 -2.22 -1.49
N ALA A 109 -22.94 -3.23 -0.87
CA ALA A 109 -24.24 -3.10 -0.20
C ALA A 109 -24.30 -1.95 0.83
N PRO A 110 -23.35 -1.79 1.76
CA PRO A 110 -23.39 -0.69 2.72
C PRO A 110 -23.08 0.69 2.09
N LEU A 111 -22.45 0.74 0.91
CA LEU A 111 -22.24 2.00 0.19
C LEU A 111 -23.56 2.49 -0.42
N HIS A 112 -24.31 1.61 -1.08
CA HIS A 112 -25.62 1.94 -1.62
C HIS A 112 -26.62 2.35 -0.54
N GLU A 113 -26.58 1.71 0.62
CA GLU A 113 -27.41 2.08 1.77
C GLU A 113 -27.08 3.50 2.27
N ARG A 114 -25.79 3.82 2.39
CA ARG A 114 -25.34 5.16 2.81
C ARG A 114 -25.70 6.23 1.79
N ASP A 115 -25.56 5.95 0.50
CA ASP A 115 -25.92 6.88 -0.56
C ASP A 115 -27.44 7.14 -0.58
N HIS A 116 -28.26 6.12 -0.30
CA HIS A 116 -29.70 6.28 -0.19
C HIS A 116 -30.08 7.17 1.00
N ILE A 117 -29.50 6.93 2.18
CA ILE A 117 -29.71 7.75 3.38
C ILE A 117 -29.27 9.20 3.15
N ILE A 118 -28.13 9.41 2.49
CA ILE A 118 -27.65 10.75 2.15
C ILE A 118 -28.64 11.43 1.21
N SER A 119 -29.16 10.73 0.20
CA SER A 119 -30.14 11.31 -0.74
C SER A 119 -31.47 11.67 -0.06
N THR A 120 -31.96 10.84 0.86
CA THR A 120 -33.22 11.12 1.57
C THR A 120 -33.06 12.30 2.53
N LEU A 121 -31.97 12.34 3.29
CA LEU A 121 -31.67 13.45 4.20
C LEU A 121 -31.47 14.77 3.46
N HIS A 122 -30.79 14.77 2.30
CA HIS A 122 -30.66 15.97 1.47
C HIS A 122 -32.01 16.42 0.88
N GLY A 123 -32.87 15.48 0.48
CA GLY A 123 -34.22 15.80 0.00
C GLY A 123 -35.13 16.39 1.07
N GLU A 124 -34.98 15.97 2.33
CA GLU A 124 -35.70 16.55 3.48
C GLU A 124 -35.18 17.94 3.86
N LEU A 125 -33.86 18.15 3.81
CA LEU A 125 -33.27 19.46 4.06
C LEU A 125 -33.75 20.49 3.04
N ALA A 126 -33.78 20.12 1.75
CA ALA A 126 -34.24 20.98 0.66
C ALA A 126 -35.74 21.31 0.72
N ARG A 127 -36.55 20.50 1.41
CA ARG A 127 -37.98 20.77 1.64
C ARG A 127 -38.24 21.68 2.84
N LYS A 128 -37.27 21.85 3.74
CA LYS A 128 -37.41 22.60 5.00
C LYS A 128 -36.71 23.97 4.99
N SER A 129 -35.94 24.26 3.94
CA SER A 129 -35.40 25.60 3.60
C SER A 129 -36.35 26.37 2.70
#